data_AF-A0A9W2WHW7-F1
#
_entry.id   AF-A0A9W2WHW7-F1
#
_cell.length_a   1.000
_cell.length_b   1.000
_cell.length_c   1.000
_cell.angle_alpha   90.00
_cell.angle_beta   90.00
_cell.angle_gamma   90.00
#
_symmetry.space_group_name_H-M   'P 1'
#
loop_
_entity.id
_entity.type
_entity.pdbx_description
1 polymer ?
#
loop_
_entity_poly.entity_id
_entity_poly.type
_entity_poly.pdbx_seq_one_letter_code
_entity_poly.pdbx_strand_id
1 'polypeptide(L)'
;QPGTARQPAGRIEVNSQQPGHNPFIQQPEPRLLTLRSPAPFPLRAPRDWREWVLKLLPHELHQLFFVSGSPWEELRSILTLLPVEVEVEGMDKAGNFIGWLHIDGANLSVLLVEHALSKVHFTAERSSYYKSLLSAEEAAKQKKEKVWAHYELQPVEEVTPALEEKERSASYKPVFVTEITDGLHFYVQDVETGTQLEKLMENMRNDIASHPPVEGSYAPRRGEFCIAKFVDGEWYRARVEKVESPAKVHVFYIDYGNREILPSSRLGTLPPAFSTRVLPAQATEYAFAFIQVPQDEDARTDAVDSVVRDIQNTQCLLNVEHLSAGCPHVTLQFADSKGDVGLGLVKEGLVMVEVRKEKQFQKVITEYLNAQESAKSARLNLWRYGDFRADDADEFGYSR
;
A
#
# COMPACT_ATOMS: atom_id res chain seq x y z
N GLN A 1 -11.06 -62.40 -30.35
CA GLN A 1 -12.25 -62.37 -31.22
C GLN A 1 -13.44 -62.87 -30.42
N PRO A 2 -14.64 -62.36 -30.67
CA PRO A 2 -15.04 -60.94 -30.66
C PRO A 2 -16.42 -60.86 -29.93
N GLY A 3 -17.18 -59.78 -29.85
CA GLY A 3 -17.21 -58.50 -30.53
C GLY A 3 -18.30 -57.64 -29.87
N THR A 4 -18.14 -56.31 -29.92
CA THR A 4 -18.92 -55.41 -30.81
C THR A 4 -20.27 -55.04 -30.20
N ALA A 5 -20.61 -53.77 -29.98
CA ALA A 5 -20.47 -52.60 -30.86
C ALA A 5 -20.50 -51.31 -29.98
N ARG A 6 -19.77 -50.18 -30.17
CA ARG A 6 -19.50 -49.30 -31.34
C ARG A 6 -20.79 -48.95 -32.11
N GLN A 7 -21.20 -47.72 -32.40
CA GLN A 7 -20.59 -46.39 -32.34
C GLN A 7 -21.71 -45.37 -32.77
N PRO A 8 -21.47 -44.21 -33.43
CA PRO A 8 -21.93 -42.88 -33.02
C PRO A 8 -22.87 -42.19 -34.06
N ALA A 9 -23.20 -40.90 -33.89
CA ALA A 9 -23.41 -39.86 -34.92
C ALA A 9 -24.22 -38.68 -34.32
N GLY A 10 -24.09 -37.41 -34.74
CA GLY A 10 -23.33 -36.78 -35.83
C GLY A 10 -22.73 -35.44 -35.36
N ARG A 11 -21.61 -34.95 -35.92
CA ARG A 11 -21.21 -34.63 -37.31
C ARG A 11 -21.54 -33.16 -37.67
N ILE A 12 -20.55 -32.24 -37.54
CA ILE A 12 -19.74 -31.53 -38.58
C ILE A 12 -20.52 -30.34 -39.18
N GLU A 13 -20.01 -29.10 -39.15
CA GLU A 13 -19.14 -28.57 -40.21
C GLU A 13 -18.00 -27.65 -39.75
N VAL A 14 -16.82 -27.97 -40.29
CA VAL A 14 -15.65 -27.10 -40.40
C VAL A 14 -15.66 -26.59 -41.83
N ASN A 15 -15.45 -25.30 -42.06
CA ASN A 15 -14.89 -24.87 -43.32
C ASN A 15 -13.66 -23.98 -43.10
N SER A 16 -12.62 -24.36 -43.83
CA SER A 16 -11.24 -23.88 -43.80
C SER A 16 -11.06 -22.52 -44.47
N GLN A 17 -10.12 -21.71 -43.98
CA GLN A 17 -8.95 -21.23 -44.76
C GLN A 17 -8.01 -20.37 -43.89
N GLN A 18 -6.74 -20.77 -43.81
CA GLN A 18 -5.55 -19.98 -43.42
C GLN A 18 -5.09 -19.09 -44.61
N PRO A 19 -4.03 -18.22 -44.55
CA PRO A 19 -3.00 -18.01 -43.50
C PRO A 19 -2.64 -16.54 -43.17
N GLY A 20 -1.85 -16.30 -42.11
CA GLY A 20 -1.01 -15.09 -42.03
C GLY A 20 -0.59 -14.61 -40.62
N HIS A 21 0.70 -14.78 -40.33
CA HIS A 21 1.54 -14.00 -39.41
C HIS A 21 1.34 -14.05 -37.88
N ASN A 22 2.39 -14.56 -37.22
CA ASN A 22 2.81 -14.26 -35.84
C ASN A 22 3.60 -12.92 -35.84
N PRO A 23 4.00 -12.28 -34.70
CA PRO A 23 3.53 -12.26 -33.30
C PRO A 23 3.31 -10.81 -32.77
N PHE A 24 2.62 -10.57 -31.63
CA PHE A 24 2.99 -9.52 -30.65
C PHE A 24 2.08 -9.61 -29.40
N ILE A 25 2.72 -9.58 -28.24
CA ILE A 25 2.08 -9.52 -26.92
C ILE A 25 1.48 -8.11 -26.75
N GLN A 26 0.15 -8.02 -26.57
CA GLN A 26 -0.55 -6.79 -26.18
C GLN A 26 -1.09 -6.93 -24.75
N GLN A 27 -0.94 -5.86 -23.97
CA GLN A 27 -1.46 -5.67 -22.61
C GLN A 27 -2.99 -5.77 -22.55
N PRO A 28 -3.61 -6.11 -21.40
CA PRO A 28 -5.06 -6.24 -21.31
C PRO A 28 -5.75 -4.85 -21.29
N GLU A 29 -6.70 -4.64 -22.21
CA GLU A 29 -7.59 -3.47 -22.23
C GLU A 29 -8.62 -3.47 -21.08
N PRO A 30 -9.10 -2.28 -20.65
CA PRO A 30 -10.19 -2.15 -19.68
C PRO A 30 -11.51 -2.69 -20.25
N ARG A 31 -12.19 -3.56 -19.48
CA ARG A 31 -13.49 -4.13 -19.88
C ARG A 31 -14.64 -3.24 -19.42
N LEU A 32 -15.36 -2.63 -20.37
CA LEU A 32 -16.69 -2.07 -20.14
C LEU A 32 -17.66 -3.21 -19.81
N LEU A 33 -18.33 -3.16 -18.65
CA LEU A 33 -19.43 -4.06 -18.31
C LEU A 33 -20.76 -3.34 -18.48
N THR A 34 -21.45 -3.62 -19.58
CA THR A 34 -22.82 -3.12 -19.80
C THR A 34 -23.83 -4.14 -19.26
N LEU A 35 -24.46 -3.86 -18.11
CA LEU A 35 -25.55 -4.69 -17.59
C LEU A 35 -26.87 -4.29 -18.28
N ARG A 36 -27.34 -5.10 -19.24
CA ARG A 36 -28.70 -5.01 -19.80
C ARG A 36 -29.57 -6.12 -19.23
N SER A 37 -30.68 -5.75 -18.59
CA SER A 37 -31.73 -6.69 -18.16
C SER A 37 -32.72 -6.95 -19.30
N PRO A 38 -33.12 -8.21 -19.53
CA PRO A 38 -34.53 -8.48 -19.81
C PRO A 38 -35.09 -9.66 -18.98
N ALA A 39 -36.37 -9.54 -18.62
CA ALA A 39 -37.16 -10.33 -17.68
C ALA A 39 -37.54 -11.77 -18.18
N PRO A 40 -38.42 -12.55 -17.48
CA PRO A 40 -38.24 -13.18 -16.16
C PRO A 40 -38.66 -14.68 -16.14
N PHE A 41 -37.90 -15.63 -15.58
CA PHE A 41 -38.40 -16.97 -15.14
C PHE A 41 -37.39 -17.60 -14.14
N PRO A 42 -37.75 -18.56 -13.27
CA PRO A 42 -37.93 -18.28 -11.85
C PRO A 42 -37.29 -19.33 -10.94
N LEU A 43 -36.40 -18.94 -10.03
CA LEU A 43 -36.11 -19.72 -8.83
C LEU A 43 -35.92 -18.75 -7.65
N ARG A 44 -36.87 -18.84 -6.71
CA ARG A 44 -37.07 -18.03 -5.48
C ARG A 44 -35.87 -17.20 -5.03
N ALA A 45 -35.92 -15.90 -5.33
CA ALA A 45 -35.06 -14.88 -4.73
C ALA A 45 -35.69 -14.33 -3.43
N PRO A 46 -34.91 -14.00 -2.38
CA PRO A 46 -35.37 -13.22 -1.24
C PRO A 46 -35.83 -11.81 -1.65
N ARG A 47 -36.85 -11.31 -0.96
CA ARG A 47 -37.70 -10.15 -1.32
C ARG A 47 -37.06 -8.76 -1.20
N ASP A 48 -35.75 -8.62 -1.04
CA ASP A 48 -35.19 -7.29 -0.74
C ASP A 48 -33.93 -6.99 -1.56
N TRP A 49 -34.08 -6.14 -2.58
CA TRP A 49 -33.00 -5.57 -3.39
C TRP A 49 -32.08 -4.63 -2.58
N ARG A 50 -32.48 -4.29 -1.35
CA ARG A 50 -31.70 -3.50 -0.38
C ARG A 50 -30.32 -4.08 -0.06
N GLU A 51 -30.11 -5.39 -0.23
CA GLU A 51 -28.79 -6.00 0.01
C GLU A 51 -27.76 -5.76 -1.10
N TRP A 52 -28.19 -5.37 -2.31
CA TRP A 52 -27.27 -5.14 -3.42
C TRP A 52 -26.71 -3.71 -3.42
N VAL A 53 -27.53 -2.70 -3.13
CA VAL A 53 -27.11 -1.30 -3.15
C VAL A 53 -26.19 -0.94 -1.96
N LEU A 54 -26.32 -1.65 -0.84
CA LEU A 54 -25.44 -1.48 0.33
C LEU A 54 -24.06 -2.14 0.17
N LYS A 55 -23.80 -2.87 -0.93
CA LYS A 55 -22.51 -3.53 -1.20
C LYS A 55 -21.66 -2.84 -2.28
N LEU A 56 -22.12 -1.70 -2.81
CA LEU A 56 -21.43 -0.90 -3.83
C LEU A 56 -20.94 0.45 -3.31
N LEU A 57 -21.01 0.69 -1.99
CA LEU A 57 -20.54 1.93 -1.37
C LEU A 57 -19.51 1.60 -0.27
N PRO A 58 -18.32 2.22 -0.28
CA PRO A 58 -17.26 1.95 0.68
C PRO A 58 -17.68 2.23 2.13
N HIS A 59 -17.10 1.47 3.06
CA HIS A 59 -17.20 1.72 4.50
C HIS A 59 -16.57 3.06 4.93
N GLU A 60 -15.87 3.77 4.03
CA GLU A 60 -15.35 5.12 4.26
C GLU A 60 -16.38 6.23 4.02
N LEU A 61 -17.55 5.92 3.46
CA LEU A 61 -18.73 6.82 3.56
C LEU A 61 -19.42 6.71 4.93
N HIS A 62 -18.98 5.86 5.86
CA HIS A 62 -19.45 5.94 7.25
C HIS A 62 -18.72 7.00 8.09
N GLN A 63 -17.56 7.52 7.65
CA GLN A 63 -16.86 8.59 8.38
C GLN A 63 -17.04 9.99 7.79
N LEU A 64 -17.87 10.15 6.75
CA LEU A 64 -18.25 11.45 6.18
C LEU A 64 -19.71 11.86 6.45
N PHE A 65 -20.48 11.05 7.20
CA PHE A 65 -21.90 11.30 7.43
C PHE A 65 -22.25 11.32 8.91
N PHE A 66 -21.77 12.35 9.61
CA PHE A 66 -22.41 12.85 10.82
C PHE A 66 -22.37 14.38 10.83
N VAL A 67 -23.09 14.99 9.89
CA VAL A 67 -23.70 16.31 10.09
C VAL A 67 -25.13 16.22 9.58
N SER A 68 -26.06 16.64 10.42
CA SER A 68 -27.51 16.59 10.25
C SER A 68 -28.03 17.06 8.88
N GLY A 69 -28.96 16.30 8.29
CA GLY A 69 -29.98 16.83 7.38
C GLY A 69 -29.85 16.49 5.89
N SER A 70 -30.55 15.44 5.45
CA SER A 70 -31.23 15.32 4.14
C SER A 70 -30.50 15.28 2.77
N PRO A 71 -29.30 14.69 2.56
CA PRO A 71 -28.79 14.42 1.20
C PRO A 71 -29.18 13.05 0.63
N TRP A 72 -29.55 12.10 1.49
CA TRP A 72 -29.71 10.68 1.13
C TRP A 72 -30.99 10.38 0.33
N GLU A 73 -32.07 11.13 0.53
CA GLU A 73 -33.35 10.87 -0.15
C GLU A 73 -33.33 11.33 -1.62
N GLU A 74 -32.65 12.45 -1.92
CA GLU A 74 -32.45 12.94 -3.29
C GLU A 74 -31.56 11.98 -4.11
N LEU A 75 -30.43 11.54 -3.56
CA LEU A 75 -29.52 10.57 -4.19
C LEU A 75 -30.21 9.22 -4.44
N ARG A 76 -31.05 8.77 -3.50
CA ARG A 76 -31.81 7.52 -3.62
C ARG A 76 -32.87 7.59 -4.72
N SER A 77 -33.50 8.74 -4.92
CA SER A 77 -34.46 8.95 -6.01
C SER A 77 -33.81 8.89 -7.40
N ILE A 78 -32.58 9.39 -7.54
CA ILE A 78 -31.86 9.44 -8.81
C ILE A 78 -31.27 8.06 -9.17
N LEU A 79 -30.73 7.33 -8.20
CA LEU A 79 -30.00 6.07 -8.44
C LEU A 79 -30.89 4.83 -8.59
N THR A 80 -32.17 4.86 -8.21
CA THR A 80 -33.00 3.64 -8.12
C THR A 80 -33.69 3.22 -9.41
N LEU A 81 -33.67 4.03 -10.49
CA LEU A 81 -34.42 3.74 -11.71
C LEU A 81 -33.69 4.02 -13.04
N LEU A 82 -32.43 4.48 -13.02
CA LEU A 82 -31.70 4.85 -14.23
C LEU A 82 -30.63 3.81 -14.61
N PRO A 83 -30.40 3.57 -15.91
CA PRO A 83 -29.24 2.83 -16.36
C PRO A 83 -27.98 3.63 -16.00
N VAL A 84 -27.01 2.97 -15.38
CA VAL A 84 -25.73 3.57 -15.00
C VAL A 84 -24.59 2.82 -15.66
N GLU A 85 -23.55 3.56 -16.05
CA GLU A 85 -22.29 3.01 -16.52
C GLU A 85 -21.28 3.15 -15.38
N VAL A 86 -20.45 2.13 -15.16
CA VAL A 86 -19.48 2.12 -14.07
C VAL A 86 -18.10 1.77 -14.62
N GLU A 87 -17.13 2.63 -14.37
CA GLU A 87 -15.71 2.41 -14.66
C GLU A 87 -15.00 2.05 -13.37
N VAL A 88 -14.50 0.81 -13.24
CA VAL A 88 -13.79 0.36 -12.03
C VAL A 88 -12.30 0.61 -12.18
N GLU A 89 -11.72 1.42 -11.28
CA GLU A 89 -10.28 1.72 -11.23
C GLU A 89 -9.52 0.86 -10.21
N GLY A 90 -10.21 0.37 -9.17
CA GLY A 90 -9.58 -0.40 -8.12
C GLY A 90 -10.58 -1.07 -7.20
N MET A 91 -10.04 -1.71 -6.16
CA MET A 91 -10.82 -2.38 -5.14
C MET A 91 -10.15 -2.15 -3.79
N ASP A 92 -10.93 -1.78 -2.78
CA ASP A 92 -10.40 -1.62 -1.43
C ASP A 92 -10.11 -2.99 -0.78
N LYS A 93 -9.45 -2.97 0.39
CA LYS A 93 -9.11 -4.19 1.14
C LYS A 93 -10.35 -4.91 1.72
N ALA A 94 -11.53 -4.27 1.69
CA ALA A 94 -12.80 -4.83 2.14
C ALA A 94 -13.63 -5.41 0.98
N GLY A 95 -13.17 -5.24 -0.26
CA GLY A 95 -13.78 -5.76 -1.47
C GLY A 95 -14.82 -4.85 -2.14
N ASN A 96 -14.82 -3.55 -1.83
CA ASN A 96 -15.63 -2.56 -2.55
C ASN A 96 -14.87 -2.08 -3.78
N PHE A 97 -15.55 -1.98 -4.92
CA PHE A 97 -14.99 -1.42 -6.14
C PHE A 97 -14.93 0.11 -6.04
N ILE A 98 -13.76 0.66 -6.37
CA ILE A 98 -13.51 2.10 -6.45
C ILE A 98 -13.47 2.46 -7.93
N GLY A 99 -14.19 3.52 -8.31
CA GLY A 99 -14.31 3.89 -9.70
C GLY A 99 -15.26 5.05 -9.95
N TRP A 100 -15.58 5.26 -11.21
CA TRP A 100 -16.47 6.32 -11.68
C TRP A 100 -17.84 5.74 -12.04
N LEU A 101 -18.88 6.51 -11.73
CA LEU A 101 -20.25 6.16 -12.07
C LEU A 101 -20.80 7.26 -12.98
N HIS A 102 -21.35 6.87 -14.12
CA HIS A 102 -21.93 7.76 -15.12
C HIS A 102 -23.43 7.49 -15.25
N ILE A 103 -24.21 8.57 -15.25
CA ILE A 103 -25.66 8.54 -15.41
C ILE A 103 -25.98 9.46 -16.58
N ASP A 104 -26.59 8.92 -17.64
CA ASP A 104 -26.93 9.68 -18.86
C ASP A 104 -25.74 10.47 -19.45
N GLY A 105 -24.54 9.89 -19.38
CA GLY A 105 -23.29 10.51 -19.86
C GLY A 105 -22.64 11.53 -18.90
N ALA A 106 -23.25 11.78 -17.73
CA ALA A 106 -22.71 12.67 -16.70
C ALA A 106 -22.06 11.88 -15.55
N ASN A 107 -20.88 12.31 -15.11
CA ASN A 107 -20.15 11.67 -14.01
C ASN A 107 -20.76 12.07 -12.65
N LEU A 108 -21.21 11.08 -11.87
CA LEU A 108 -21.87 11.30 -10.58
C LEU A 108 -20.96 12.01 -9.57
N SER A 109 -19.67 11.70 -9.54
CA SER A 109 -18.71 12.36 -8.64
C SER A 109 -18.62 13.86 -8.94
N VAL A 110 -18.66 14.24 -10.22
CA VAL A 110 -18.67 15.65 -10.65
C VAL A 110 -19.98 16.33 -10.22
N LEU A 111 -21.13 15.68 -10.43
CA LEU A 111 -22.44 16.22 -10.03
C LEU A 111 -22.55 16.43 -8.52
N LEU A 112 -22.04 15.49 -7.71
CA LEU A 112 -22.07 15.61 -6.25
C LEU A 112 -21.22 16.78 -5.76
N VAL A 113 -20.05 16.99 -6.36
CA VAL A 113 -19.20 18.14 -6.04
C VAL A 113 -19.88 19.43 -6.49
N GLU A 114 -20.45 19.48 -7.69
CA GLU A 114 -21.14 20.66 -8.25
C GLU A 114 -22.34 21.11 -7.39
N HIS A 115 -23.09 20.16 -6.85
CA HIS A 115 -24.22 20.40 -5.97
C HIS A 115 -23.84 20.64 -4.50
N ALA A 116 -22.55 20.84 -4.21
CA ALA A 116 -22.00 21.06 -2.87
C ALA A 116 -22.35 19.93 -1.89
N LEU A 117 -22.47 18.69 -2.37
CA LEU A 117 -22.73 17.50 -1.56
C LEU A 117 -21.46 16.73 -1.21
N SER A 118 -20.34 17.03 -1.88
CA SER A 118 -19.05 16.36 -1.69
C SER A 118 -17.88 17.30 -2.02
N LYS A 119 -16.67 16.91 -1.64
CA LYS A 119 -15.42 17.64 -1.89
C LYS A 119 -14.47 16.80 -2.73
N VAL A 120 -13.56 17.45 -3.46
CA VAL A 120 -12.56 16.76 -4.26
C VAL A 120 -11.52 16.14 -3.34
N HIS A 121 -11.23 14.86 -3.58
CA HIS A 121 -10.21 14.11 -2.84
C HIS A 121 -8.90 14.05 -3.64
N PHE A 122 -7.75 13.99 -2.97
CA PHE A 122 -6.42 14.00 -3.63
C PHE A 122 -6.22 12.84 -4.62
N THR A 123 -6.93 11.72 -4.44
CA THR A 123 -6.88 10.58 -5.37
C THR A 123 -7.38 10.95 -6.77
N ALA A 124 -8.21 11.99 -6.90
CA ALA A 124 -8.69 12.48 -8.18
C ALA A 124 -7.61 13.18 -9.02
N GLU A 125 -6.46 13.58 -8.44
CA GLU A 125 -5.37 14.29 -9.17
C GLU A 125 -4.82 13.50 -10.36
N ARG A 126 -4.86 12.16 -10.27
CA ARG A 126 -4.38 11.26 -11.33
C ARG A 126 -5.47 10.87 -12.34
N SER A 127 -6.70 11.36 -12.14
CA SER A 127 -7.85 11.04 -12.99
C SER A 127 -7.97 11.99 -14.18
N SER A 128 -8.50 11.48 -15.29
CA SER A 128 -8.95 12.29 -16.42
C SER A 128 -10.07 13.29 -16.05
N TYR A 129 -10.82 13.01 -14.98
CA TYR A 129 -11.92 13.86 -14.50
C TYR A 129 -11.49 14.98 -13.54
N TYR A 130 -10.20 15.06 -13.20
CA TYR A 130 -9.69 16.02 -12.21
C TYR A 130 -10.08 17.48 -12.51
N LYS A 131 -9.91 17.90 -13.77
CA LYS A 131 -10.22 19.26 -14.21
C LYS A 131 -11.70 19.60 -14.05
N SER A 132 -12.58 18.65 -14.36
CA SER A 132 -14.04 18.81 -14.22
C SER A 132 -14.45 18.86 -12.76
N LEU A 133 -13.84 18.04 -11.91
CA LEU A 133 -14.05 18.03 -10.46
C LEU A 133 -13.64 19.35 -9.81
N LEU A 134 -12.47 19.90 -10.18
CA LEU A 134 -12.01 21.21 -9.69
C LEU A 134 -12.96 22.34 -10.12
N SER A 135 -13.40 22.34 -11.38
CA SER A 135 -14.34 23.34 -11.88
C SER A 135 -15.69 23.27 -11.14
N ALA A 136 -16.18 22.07 -10.87
CA ALA A 136 -17.40 21.84 -10.10
C ALA A 136 -17.24 22.29 -8.64
N GLU A 137 -16.09 22.03 -8.03
CA GLU A 137 -15.80 22.41 -6.65
C GLU A 137 -15.72 23.92 -6.48
N GLU A 138 -15.09 24.60 -7.44
CA GLU A 138 -14.98 26.06 -7.44
C GLU A 138 -16.37 26.72 -7.57
N ALA A 139 -17.20 26.21 -8.47
CA ALA A 139 -18.59 26.64 -8.60
C ALA A 139 -19.42 26.39 -7.32
N ALA A 140 -19.15 25.29 -6.61
CA ALA A 140 -19.82 24.97 -5.35
C ALA A 140 -19.36 25.85 -4.18
N LYS A 141 -18.05 26.17 -4.09
CA LYS A 141 -17.48 27.08 -3.08
C LYS A 141 -18.05 28.49 -3.20
N GLN A 142 -18.26 28.98 -4.43
CA GLN A 142 -18.87 30.28 -4.68
C GLN A 142 -20.31 30.39 -4.18
N LYS A 143 -21.06 29.28 -4.21
CA LYS A 143 -22.46 29.23 -3.75
C LYS A 143 -22.59 29.26 -2.22
N LYS A 144 -21.53 28.92 -1.46
CA LYS A 144 -21.51 28.88 0.02
C LYS A 144 -22.71 28.15 0.63
N GLU A 145 -23.15 27.07 -0.01
CA GLU A 145 -24.27 26.25 0.43
C GLU A 145 -23.77 24.87 0.87
N LYS A 146 -24.56 24.18 1.71
CA LYS A 146 -24.32 22.80 2.15
C LYS A 146 -22.92 22.59 2.76
N VAL A 147 -22.06 21.74 2.16
CA VAL A 147 -20.72 21.44 2.70
C VAL A 147 -19.76 22.64 2.69
N TRP A 148 -20.16 23.75 2.05
CA TRP A 148 -19.42 25.02 2.00
C TRP A 148 -20.10 26.16 2.78
N ALA A 149 -21.12 25.87 3.60
CA ALA A 149 -21.88 26.87 4.37
C ALA A 149 -21.04 27.71 5.36
N HIS A 150 -19.89 27.19 5.79
CA HIS A 150 -18.93 27.87 6.68
C HIS A 150 -17.60 28.16 5.99
N TYR A 151 -17.60 28.32 4.66
CA TYR A 151 -16.39 28.64 3.91
C TYR A 151 -16.00 30.11 4.07
N GLU A 152 -14.92 30.35 4.82
CA GLU A 152 -14.22 31.63 4.87
C GLU A 152 -13.14 31.65 3.78
N LEU A 153 -13.24 32.63 2.87
CA LEU A 153 -12.19 32.91 1.90
C LEU A 153 -10.97 33.41 2.67
N GLN A 154 -9.93 32.58 2.78
CA GLN A 154 -8.61 33.11 3.07
C GLN A 154 -8.24 34.08 1.94
N PRO A 155 -7.64 35.25 2.23
CA PRO A 155 -7.23 36.17 1.18
C PRO A 155 -6.33 35.42 0.21
N VAL A 156 -6.73 35.39 -1.06
CA VAL A 156 -5.85 35.00 -2.15
C VAL A 156 -4.78 36.08 -2.20
N GLU A 157 -3.61 35.81 -1.63
CA GLU A 157 -2.40 36.51 -2.07
C GLU A 157 -2.36 36.37 -3.59
N GLU A 158 -2.24 37.49 -4.31
CA GLU A 158 -1.95 37.46 -5.74
C GLU A 158 -0.64 36.70 -5.93
N VAL A 159 -0.74 35.39 -6.15
CA VAL A 159 0.38 34.55 -6.54
C VAL A 159 0.70 34.92 -7.98
N THR A 160 1.51 35.96 -8.15
CA THR A 160 2.49 35.98 -9.24
C THR A 160 3.10 34.57 -9.31
N PRO A 161 3.32 33.96 -10.49
CA PRO A 161 3.91 32.64 -10.58
C PRO A 161 5.40 32.72 -10.22
N ALA A 162 5.72 33.07 -8.98
CA ALA A 162 6.89 32.57 -8.31
C ALA A 162 6.63 31.09 -8.11
N LEU A 163 7.49 30.25 -8.69
CA LEU A 163 7.61 28.86 -8.28
C LEU A 163 7.74 28.86 -6.75
N GLU A 164 6.68 28.53 -6.03
CA GLU A 164 6.79 28.19 -4.62
C GLU A 164 7.70 26.96 -4.55
N GLU A 165 8.97 27.21 -4.24
CA GLU A 165 9.94 26.18 -3.92
C GLU A 165 9.44 25.51 -2.65
N LYS A 166 8.69 24.41 -2.79
CA LYS A 166 8.26 23.61 -1.66
C LYS A 166 9.52 23.18 -0.92
N GLU A 167 9.87 23.83 0.18
CA GLU A 167 11.06 23.49 0.94
C GLU A 167 10.92 22.06 1.48
N ARG A 168 12.07 21.36 1.64
CA ARG A 168 12.08 20.01 2.22
C ARG A 168 11.44 20.08 3.61
N SER A 169 10.32 19.37 3.80
CA SER A 169 9.69 19.25 5.11
C SER A 169 10.51 18.27 5.96
N ALA A 170 11.15 18.78 7.00
CA ALA A 170 11.89 17.99 7.98
C ALA A 170 11.10 17.95 9.29
N SER A 171 10.22 16.96 9.44
CA SER A 171 9.43 16.69 10.64
C SER A 171 9.81 15.32 11.19
N TYR A 172 10.91 15.29 11.94
CA TYR A 172 11.43 14.06 12.54
C TYR A 172 10.57 13.62 13.72
N LYS A 173 10.13 12.36 13.67
CA LYS A 173 9.34 11.71 14.73
C LYS A 173 10.13 10.58 15.40
N PRO A 174 10.01 10.39 16.71
CA PRO A 174 10.67 9.29 17.40
C PRO A 174 10.02 7.95 17.03
N VAL A 175 10.83 7.01 16.58
CA VAL A 175 10.42 5.65 16.23
C VAL A 175 11.37 4.63 16.84
N PHE A 176 10.89 3.42 17.08
CA PHE A 176 11.72 2.29 17.52
C PHE A 176 11.87 1.31 16.36
N VAL A 177 13.11 1.09 15.91
CA VAL A 177 13.40 0.20 14.77
C VAL A 177 13.44 -1.24 15.27
N THR A 178 12.60 -2.11 14.72
CA THR A 178 12.43 -3.49 15.21
C THR A 178 13.08 -4.53 14.32
N GLU A 179 12.96 -4.39 13.00
CA GLU A 179 13.42 -5.39 12.04
C GLU A 179 14.06 -4.72 10.83
N ILE A 180 15.20 -5.26 10.40
CA ILE A 180 15.83 -4.94 9.11
C ILE A 180 15.67 -6.15 8.21
N THR A 181 15.24 -5.93 6.97
CA THR A 181 15.04 -7.01 5.99
C THR A 181 16.25 -7.15 5.08
N ASP A 182 16.41 -8.33 4.47
CA ASP A 182 17.45 -8.60 3.48
C ASP A 182 17.36 -7.70 2.23
N GLY A 183 16.20 -7.08 2.00
CA GLY A 183 15.97 -6.09 0.95
C GLY A 183 16.34 -4.66 1.33
N LEU A 184 16.99 -4.45 2.48
CA LEU A 184 17.33 -3.14 3.06
C LEU A 184 16.10 -2.24 3.36
N HIS A 185 14.91 -2.82 3.40
CA HIS A 185 13.76 -2.22 4.06
C HIS A 185 13.83 -2.49 5.57
N PHE A 186 13.05 -1.75 6.34
CA PHE A 186 13.00 -1.92 7.78
C PHE A 186 11.60 -1.63 8.32
N TYR A 187 11.30 -2.20 9.49
CA TYR A 187 10.07 -1.95 10.23
C TYR A 187 10.36 -1.12 11.46
N VAL A 188 9.43 -0.22 11.75
CA VAL A 188 9.48 0.62 12.95
C VAL A 188 8.14 0.64 13.67
N GLN A 189 8.19 0.90 14.98
CA GLN A 189 7.06 1.25 15.82
C GLN A 189 7.08 2.74 16.15
N ASP A 190 5.91 3.35 16.30
CA ASP A 190 5.77 4.70 16.82
C ASP A 190 6.01 4.70 18.34
N VAL A 191 6.94 5.53 18.82
CA VAL A 191 7.26 5.62 20.26
C VAL A 191 6.06 6.16 21.04
N GLU A 192 5.21 6.99 20.44
CA GLU A 192 4.04 7.57 21.11
C GLU A 192 2.99 6.49 21.47
N THR A 193 2.89 5.42 20.69
CA THR A 193 1.93 4.32 20.93
C THR A 193 2.55 3.11 21.63
N GLY A 194 3.86 3.14 21.93
CA GLY A 194 4.58 2.02 22.56
C GLY A 194 3.94 1.53 23.87
N THR A 195 3.55 2.45 24.77
CA THR A 195 2.90 2.08 26.05
C THR A 195 1.52 1.42 25.85
N GLN A 196 0.84 1.68 24.73
CA GLN A 196 -0.43 1.03 24.40
C GLN A 196 -0.19 -0.41 23.93
N LEU A 197 0.87 -0.63 23.14
CA LEU A 197 1.30 -1.96 22.73
C LEU A 197 1.71 -2.82 23.93
N GLU A 198 2.51 -2.27 24.85
CA GLU A 198 2.94 -2.96 26.09
C GLU A 198 1.73 -3.44 26.90
N LYS A 199 0.77 -2.54 27.17
CA LYS A 199 -0.47 -2.87 27.90
C LYS A 199 -1.30 -3.93 27.18
N LEU A 200 -1.40 -3.84 25.84
CA LEU A 200 -2.13 -4.80 25.05
C LEU A 200 -1.47 -6.19 25.11
N MET A 201 -0.14 -6.25 25.02
CA MET A 201 0.63 -7.49 25.11
C MET A 201 0.51 -8.13 26.51
N GLU A 202 0.61 -7.34 27.57
CA GLU A 202 0.42 -7.81 28.95
C GLU A 202 -0.97 -8.41 29.15
N ASN A 203 -2.03 -7.68 28.78
CA ASN A 203 -3.40 -8.15 28.91
C ASN A 203 -3.68 -9.39 28.06
N MET A 204 -3.16 -9.43 26.83
CA MET A 204 -3.32 -10.56 25.92
C MET A 204 -2.64 -11.81 26.49
N ARG A 205 -1.41 -11.69 27.01
CA ARG A 205 -0.67 -12.83 27.59
C ARG A 205 -1.34 -13.35 28.85
N ASN A 206 -1.89 -12.47 29.69
CA ASN A 206 -2.67 -12.86 30.87
C ASN A 206 -3.96 -13.62 30.50
N ASP A 207 -4.67 -13.18 29.45
CA ASP A 207 -5.85 -13.88 28.93
C ASP A 207 -5.48 -15.27 28.37
N ILE A 208 -4.40 -15.34 27.58
CA ILE A 208 -3.88 -16.60 27.02
C ILE A 208 -3.44 -17.57 28.12
N ALA A 209 -2.82 -17.08 29.19
CA ALA A 209 -2.43 -17.91 30.33
C ALA A 209 -3.66 -18.49 31.07
N SER A 210 -4.74 -17.72 31.14
CA SER A 210 -6.02 -18.15 31.74
C SER A 210 -6.82 -19.09 30.82
N HIS A 211 -6.66 -18.91 29.50
CA HIS A 211 -7.35 -19.65 28.45
C HIS A 211 -6.37 -20.20 27.41
N PRO A 212 -5.53 -21.20 27.75
CA PRO A 212 -4.48 -21.68 26.85
C PRO A 212 -5.05 -22.20 25.52
N PRO A 213 -4.47 -21.82 24.36
CA PRO A 213 -4.83 -22.38 23.08
C PRO A 213 -4.70 -23.91 23.09
N VAL A 214 -5.76 -24.61 22.68
CA VAL A 214 -5.71 -26.07 22.55
C VAL A 214 -4.95 -26.42 21.28
N GLU A 215 -3.86 -27.16 21.41
CA GLU A 215 -3.03 -27.56 20.27
C GLU A 215 -3.86 -28.28 19.20
N GLY A 216 -3.72 -27.85 17.94
CA GLY A 216 -4.42 -28.45 16.80
C GLY A 216 -5.89 -28.03 16.64
N SER A 217 -6.46 -27.25 17.57
CA SER A 217 -7.82 -26.71 17.43
C SER A 217 -7.91 -25.53 16.44
N TYR A 218 -6.79 -24.82 16.26
CA TYR A 218 -6.68 -23.70 15.32
C TYR A 218 -6.33 -24.19 13.92
N ALA A 219 -7.17 -23.87 12.93
CA ALA A 219 -6.96 -24.20 11.53
C ALA A 219 -6.58 -22.94 10.74
N PRO A 220 -5.27 -22.65 10.57
CA PRO A 220 -4.80 -21.39 9.99
C PRO A 220 -5.25 -21.23 8.54
N ARG A 221 -5.67 -20.01 8.18
CA ARG A 221 -5.99 -19.63 6.81
C ARG A 221 -5.17 -18.43 6.38
N ARG A 222 -4.72 -18.43 5.12
CA ARG A 222 -4.00 -17.29 4.53
C ARG A 222 -4.81 -16.00 4.70
N GLY A 223 -4.16 -14.97 5.22
CA GLY A 223 -4.72 -13.64 5.47
C GLY A 223 -5.34 -13.46 6.85
N GLU A 224 -5.56 -14.55 7.61
CA GLU A 224 -6.18 -14.53 8.93
C GLU A 224 -5.23 -13.98 10.00
N PHE A 225 -5.79 -13.20 10.94
CA PHE A 225 -5.08 -12.75 12.13
C PHE A 225 -5.11 -13.84 13.21
N CYS A 226 -3.98 -14.04 13.87
CA CYS A 226 -3.79 -15.07 14.88
C CYS A 226 -2.88 -14.55 15.99
N ILE A 227 -2.75 -15.34 17.06
CA ILE A 227 -1.62 -15.25 17.97
C ILE A 227 -0.59 -16.31 17.58
N ALA A 228 0.68 -15.96 17.66
CA ALA A 228 1.79 -16.86 17.40
C ALA A 228 2.78 -16.81 18.57
N LYS A 229 3.18 -17.99 19.06
CA LYS A 229 4.19 -18.11 20.12
C LYS A 229 5.57 -18.01 19.50
N PHE A 230 6.34 -16.97 19.82
CA PHE A 230 7.68 -16.74 19.25
C PHE A 230 8.75 -17.59 19.97
N VAL A 231 10.01 -17.48 19.53
CA VAL A 231 11.13 -18.30 20.04
C VAL A 231 11.52 -17.98 21.48
N ASP A 232 11.16 -16.80 21.98
CA ASP A 232 11.28 -16.40 23.38
C ASP A 232 10.24 -17.08 24.30
N GLY A 233 9.28 -17.80 23.71
CA GLY A 233 8.20 -18.47 24.43
C GLY A 233 6.99 -17.57 24.71
N GLU A 234 6.99 -16.33 24.27
CA GLU A 234 5.90 -15.38 24.46
C GLU A 234 4.93 -15.36 23.27
N TRP A 235 3.69 -14.96 23.52
CA TRP A 235 2.66 -14.83 22.50
C TRP A 235 2.58 -13.40 21.95
N TYR A 236 2.43 -13.31 20.63
CA TYR A 236 2.35 -12.06 19.88
C TYR A 236 1.22 -12.09 18.85
N ARG A 237 0.77 -10.92 18.40
CA ARG A 237 -0.18 -10.84 17.29
C ARG A 237 0.54 -11.07 15.97
N ALA A 238 -0.07 -11.89 15.12
CA ALA A 238 0.48 -12.23 13.82
C ALA A 238 -0.61 -12.33 12.74
N ARG A 239 -0.17 -12.38 11.50
CA ARG A 239 -1.03 -12.65 10.33
C ARG A 239 -0.44 -13.82 9.54
N VAL A 240 -1.29 -14.76 9.17
CA VAL A 240 -0.87 -15.90 8.32
C VAL A 240 -0.65 -15.42 6.89
N GLU A 241 0.56 -15.55 6.37
CA GLU A 241 0.88 -15.17 4.99
C GLU A 241 0.74 -16.36 4.02
N LYS A 242 1.12 -17.56 4.46
CA LYS A 242 1.10 -18.79 3.67
C LYS A 242 0.95 -20.02 4.56
N VAL A 243 0.16 -21.00 4.13
CA VAL A 243 0.04 -22.31 4.78
C VAL A 243 0.60 -23.36 3.81
N GLU A 244 1.79 -23.90 4.11
CA GLU A 244 2.37 -24.99 3.31
C GLU A 244 1.92 -26.36 3.81
N SER A 245 1.89 -26.52 5.13
CA SER A 245 1.40 -27.71 5.82
C SER A 245 1.08 -27.35 7.28
N PRO A 246 0.42 -28.24 8.05
CA PRO A 246 0.24 -28.01 9.49
C PRO A 246 1.54 -27.79 10.26
N ALA A 247 2.67 -28.33 9.78
CA ALA A 247 3.99 -28.14 10.40
C ALA A 247 4.73 -26.88 9.91
N LYS A 248 4.27 -26.24 8.82
CA LYS A 248 4.93 -25.10 8.18
C LYS A 248 3.89 -24.03 7.80
N VAL A 249 3.66 -23.12 8.72
CA VAL A 249 2.82 -21.94 8.53
C VAL A 249 3.71 -20.71 8.57
N HIS A 250 3.65 -19.90 7.52
CA HIS A 250 4.38 -18.64 7.43
C HIS A 250 3.53 -17.55 8.06
N VAL A 251 4.09 -16.86 9.05
CA VAL A 251 3.43 -15.75 9.73
C VAL A 251 4.27 -14.49 9.68
N PHE A 252 3.58 -13.36 9.72
CA PHE A 252 4.14 -12.02 9.87
C PHE A 252 3.68 -11.45 11.21
N TYR A 253 4.63 -11.08 12.06
CA TYR A 253 4.35 -10.46 13.37
C TYR A 253 3.97 -9.00 13.18
N ILE A 254 2.67 -8.70 13.25
CA ILE A 254 2.12 -7.42 12.78
C ILE A 254 2.58 -6.20 13.59
N ASP A 255 3.10 -6.44 14.79
CA ASP A 255 3.58 -5.38 15.67
C ASP A 255 5.10 -5.19 15.59
N TYR A 256 5.85 -6.11 14.97
CA TYR A 256 7.33 -6.09 14.95
C TYR A 256 7.95 -6.16 13.55
N GLY A 257 7.26 -6.72 12.57
CA GLY A 257 7.71 -6.75 11.17
C GLY A 257 8.49 -8.00 10.76
N ASN A 258 8.99 -8.79 11.71
CA ASN A 258 9.68 -10.04 11.44
C ASN A 258 8.71 -11.15 10.98
N ARG A 259 9.26 -12.14 10.28
CA ARG A 259 8.52 -13.32 9.76
C ARG A 259 9.08 -14.60 10.36
N GLU A 260 8.23 -15.60 10.56
CA GLU A 260 8.66 -16.94 11.03
C GLU A 260 7.86 -18.04 10.32
N ILE A 261 8.49 -19.20 10.13
CA ILE A 261 7.83 -20.44 9.73
C ILE A 261 7.72 -21.32 10.97
N LEU A 262 6.49 -21.62 11.38
CA LEU A 262 6.24 -22.37 12.61
C LEU A 262 5.06 -23.35 12.47
N PRO A 263 4.99 -24.41 13.30
CA PRO A 263 3.90 -25.36 13.27
C PRO A 263 2.60 -24.77 13.83
N SER A 264 1.44 -25.28 13.39
CA SER A 264 0.13 -24.82 13.84
C SER A 264 -0.11 -25.01 15.35
N SER A 265 0.67 -25.84 16.04
CA SER A 265 0.65 -25.97 17.50
C SER A 265 1.15 -24.72 18.23
N ARG A 266 1.95 -23.87 17.58
CA ARG A 266 2.41 -22.56 18.08
C ARG A 266 1.49 -21.42 17.63
N LEU A 267 0.31 -21.73 17.10
CA LEU A 267 -0.69 -20.76 16.68
C LEU A 267 -1.98 -20.88 17.49
N GLY A 268 -2.69 -19.78 17.62
CA GLY A 268 -4.01 -19.73 18.23
C GLY A 268 -4.87 -18.63 17.63
N THR A 269 -6.17 -18.69 17.92
CA THR A 269 -7.11 -17.64 17.54
C THR A 269 -6.76 -16.34 18.25
N LEU A 270 -6.72 -15.22 17.53
CA LEU A 270 -6.58 -13.89 18.15
C LEU A 270 -7.91 -13.48 18.80
N PRO A 271 -7.99 -13.30 20.14
CA PRO A 271 -9.21 -12.85 20.77
C PRO A 271 -9.61 -11.45 20.28
N PRO A 272 -10.91 -11.17 20.03
CA PRO A 272 -11.37 -9.89 19.48
C PRO A 272 -10.94 -8.67 20.30
N ALA A 273 -10.79 -8.84 21.63
CA ALA A 273 -10.32 -7.81 22.56
C ALA A 273 -8.89 -7.31 22.28
N PHE A 274 -8.09 -8.06 21.52
CA PHE A 274 -6.72 -7.71 21.15
C PHE A 274 -6.56 -7.53 19.63
N SER A 275 -7.66 -7.47 18.89
CA SER A 275 -7.66 -7.34 17.43
C SER A 275 -7.11 -6.00 16.95
N THR A 276 -6.83 -5.91 15.65
CA THR A 276 -6.37 -4.67 14.98
C THR A 276 -7.39 -3.53 15.03
N ARG A 277 -8.65 -3.81 15.36
CA ARG A 277 -9.69 -2.80 15.61
C ARG A 277 -9.52 -2.09 16.96
N VAL A 278 -8.89 -2.75 17.93
CA VAL A 278 -8.63 -2.21 19.28
C VAL A 278 -7.34 -1.42 19.27
N LEU A 279 -6.28 -2.01 18.72
CA LEU A 279 -5.00 -1.33 18.49
C LEU A 279 -4.51 -1.72 17.09
N PRO A 280 -4.27 -0.76 16.18
CA PRO A 280 -3.71 -1.06 14.85
C PRO A 280 -2.42 -1.88 14.93
N ALA A 281 -2.05 -2.52 13.81
CA ALA A 281 -0.72 -3.13 13.68
C ALA A 281 0.34 -2.05 13.93
N GLN A 282 1.31 -2.34 14.80
CA GLN A 282 2.27 -1.34 15.26
C GLN A 282 3.53 -1.25 14.39
N ALA A 283 3.83 -2.27 13.57
CA ALA A 283 4.97 -2.22 12.66
C ALA A 283 4.58 -1.58 11.33
N THR A 284 5.32 -0.56 10.92
CA THR A 284 5.22 0.07 9.60
C THR A 284 6.52 -0.13 8.82
N GLU A 285 6.41 -0.61 7.59
CA GLU A 285 7.54 -0.83 6.69
C GLU A 285 7.97 0.48 6.01
N TYR A 286 9.28 0.70 5.93
CA TYR A 286 9.90 1.81 5.23
C TYR A 286 11.14 1.38 4.48
N ALA A 287 11.56 2.22 3.52
CA ALA A 287 12.84 2.12 2.84
C ALA A 287 13.63 3.42 3.03
N PHE A 288 14.95 3.35 2.88
CA PHE A 288 15.79 4.55 2.91
C PHE A 288 15.57 5.40 1.65
N ALA A 289 15.43 6.71 1.84
CA ALA A 289 15.44 7.67 0.75
C ALA A 289 16.86 7.86 0.21
N PHE A 290 16.95 8.23 -1.07
CA PHE A 290 18.18 8.71 -1.72
C PHE A 290 19.33 7.69 -1.81
N ILE A 291 19.10 6.41 -1.53
CA ILE A 291 20.09 5.34 -1.71
C ILE A 291 19.54 4.22 -2.60
N GLN A 292 20.42 3.58 -3.36
CA GLN A 292 20.12 2.40 -4.14
C GLN A 292 20.47 1.16 -3.33
N VAL A 293 19.51 0.24 -3.21
CA VAL A 293 19.78 -1.09 -2.65
C VAL A 293 20.76 -1.84 -3.57
N PRO A 294 21.90 -2.34 -3.05
CA PRO A 294 22.85 -3.10 -3.85
C PRO A 294 22.19 -4.33 -4.50
N GLN A 295 22.45 -4.53 -5.79
CA GLN A 295 21.92 -5.68 -6.53
C GLN A 295 22.73 -6.95 -6.25
N ASP A 296 24.03 -6.80 -6.02
CA ASP A 296 24.91 -7.87 -5.58
C ASP A 296 24.53 -8.32 -4.16
N GLU A 297 24.44 -9.64 -3.95
CA GLU A 297 24.01 -10.25 -2.70
C GLU A 297 24.98 -9.93 -1.54
N ASP A 298 26.29 -10.05 -1.78
CA ASP A 298 27.31 -9.85 -0.75
C ASP A 298 27.36 -8.37 -0.35
N ALA A 299 27.35 -7.46 -1.32
CA ALA A 299 27.30 -6.03 -1.05
C ALA A 299 26.02 -5.61 -0.33
N ARG A 300 24.87 -6.22 -0.65
CA ARG A 300 23.62 -5.95 0.06
C ARG A 300 23.67 -6.48 1.49
N THR A 301 24.25 -7.65 1.69
CA THR A 301 24.45 -8.25 3.03
C THR A 301 25.34 -7.35 3.89
N ASP A 302 26.47 -6.85 3.35
CA ASP A 302 27.35 -5.90 4.05
C ASP A 302 26.58 -4.62 4.49
N ALA A 303 25.71 -4.10 3.61
CA ALA A 303 24.88 -2.94 3.93
C ALA A 303 23.83 -3.26 5.02
N VAL A 304 23.13 -4.39 4.90
CA VAL A 304 22.13 -4.85 5.89
C VAL A 304 22.79 -5.07 7.26
N ASP A 305 23.94 -5.75 7.32
CA ASP A 305 24.68 -6.02 8.54
C ASP A 305 25.11 -4.71 9.24
N SER A 306 25.47 -3.69 8.45
CA SER A 306 25.78 -2.37 8.99
C SER A 306 24.56 -1.71 9.63
N VAL A 307 23.42 -1.70 8.93
CA VAL A 307 22.16 -1.15 9.46
C VAL A 307 21.67 -1.93 10.69
N VAL A 308 21.77 -3.27 10.67
CA VAL A 308 21.41 -4.13 11.80
C VAL A 308 22.21 -3.74 13.04
N ARG A 309 23.54 -3.65 12.91
CA ARG A 309 24.44 -3.30 14.00
C ARG A 309 24.16 -1.89 14.55
N ASP A 310 23.86 -0.95 13.67
CA ASP A 310 23.79 0.46 14.03
C ASP A 310 22.42 0.86 14.59
N ILE A 311 21.32 0.29 14.08
CA ILE A 311 19.97 0.77 14.43
C ILE A 311 18.94 -0.31 14.83
N GLN A 312 19.16 -1.61 14.61
CA GLN A 312 18.15 -2.60 14.98
C GLN A 312 17.96 -2.64 16.51
N ASN A 313 16.71 -2.65 16.95
CA ASN A 313 16.31 -2.57 18.36
C ASN A 313 16.77 -1.28 19.06
N THR A 314 16.83 -0.17 18.33
CA THR A 314 17.16 1.15 18.88
C THR A 314 16.08 2.19 18.56
N GLN A 315 16.05 3.26 19.34
CA GLN A 315 15.23 4.43 19.02
C GLN A 315 15.96 5.32 18.01
N CYS A 316 15.26 5.70 16.94
CA CYS A 316 15.71 6.62 15.91
C CYS A 316 14.72 7.77 15.73
N LEU A 317 15.11 8.76 14.95
CA LEU A 317 14.24 9.82 14.46
C LEU A 317 13.98 9.61 12.97
N LEU A 318 12.70 9.58 12.56
CA LEU A 318 12.29 9.29 11.19
C LEU A 318 11.61 10.50 10.56
N ASN A 319 12.02 10.86 9.34
CA ASN A 319 11.34 11.83 8.49
C ASN A 319 10.92 11.19 7.17
N VAL A 320 9.63 11.28 6.82
CA VAL A 320 9.12 10.77 5.55
C VAL A 320 9.46 11.76 4.43
N GLU A 321 10.23 11.33 3.44
CA GLU A 321 10.67 12.19 2.34
C GLU A 321 9.68 12.15 1.17
N HIS A 322 9.35 10.95 0.70
CA HIS A 322 8.41 10.76 -0.41
C HIS A 322 7.76 9.38 -0.40
N LEU A 323 6.62 9.28 -1.07
CA LEU A 323 5.97 7.99 -1.32
C LEU A 323 6.65 7.27 -2.50
N SER A 324 6.54 5.95 -2.51
CA SER A 324 6.95 5.10 -3.64
C SER A 324 5.80 4.16 -4.02
N ALA A 325 5.99 3.34 -5.05
CA ALA A 325 5.03 2.29 -5.41
C ALA A 325 4.92 1.18 -4.35
N GLY A 326 5.96 1.01 -3.52
CA GLY A 326 6.00 0.08 -2.40
C GLY A 326 5.73 0.77 -1.07
N CYS A 327 6.72 0.78 -0.17
CA CYS A 327 6.67 1.50 1.10
C CYS A 327 7.19 2.95 0.95
N PRO A 328 6.83 3.87 1.86
CA PRO A 328 7.39 5.22 1.84
C PRO A 328 8.92 5.22 2.03
N HIS A 329 9.59 6.17 1.39
CA HIS A 329 11.03 6.37 1.54
C HIS A 329 11.29 7.48 2.56
N VAL A 330 12.23 7.23 3.47
CA VAL A 330 12.44 8.05 4.67
C VAL A 330 13.93 8.30 4.90
N THR A 331 14.25 9.36 5.63
CA THR A 331 15.57 9.50 6.26
C THR A 331 15.47 9.17 7.74
N LEU A 332 16.48 8.46 8.26
CA LEU A 332 16.63 8.17 9.67
C LEU A 332 17.79 8.98 10.25
N GLN A 333 17.61 9.47 11.47
CA GLN A 333 18.68 10.05 12.28
C GLN A 333 18.88 9.24 13.56
N PHE A 334 20.13 9.05 13.95
CA PHE A 334 20.46 8.51 15.27
C PHE A 334 19.91 9.42 16.38
N ALA A 335 19.35 8.83 17.44
CA ALA A 335 18.69 9.60 18.49
C ALA A 335 19.64 10.54 19.24
N ASP A 336 20.92 10.20 19.35
CA ASP A 336 21.95 10.95 20.08
C ASP A 336 22.67 11.98 19.19
N SER A 337 23.37 11.52 18.16
CA SER A 337 24.24 12.34 17.31
C SER A 337 23.46 13.14 16.27
N LYS A 338 22.20 12.77 16.02
CA LYS A 338 21.38 13.28 14.90
C LYS A 338 22.01 13.04 13.52
N GLY A 339 23.00 12.16 13.43
CA GLY A 339 23.62 11.76 12.17
C GLY A 339 22.61 11.02 11.29
N ASP A 340 22.58 11.34 10.00
CA ASP A 340 21.76 10.65 9.00
C ASP A 340 22.35 9.25 8.73
N VAL A 341 21.54 8.23 9.01
CA VAL A 341 21.92 6.82 8.89
C VAL A 341 22.15 6.43 7.43
N GLY A 342 21.26 6.84 6.52
CA GLY A 342 21.37 6.54 5.09
C GLY A 342 22.59 7.21 4.47
N LEU A 343 22.87 8.45 4.88
CA LEU A 343 24.09 9.16 4.50
C LEU A 343 25.35 8.48 5.07
N GLY A 344 25.28 7.89 6.27
CA GLY A 344 26.34 7.08 6.86
C GLY A 344 26.74 5.91 5.94
N LEU A 345 25.76 5.15 5.46
CA LEU A 345 25.99 4.03 4.52
C LEU A 345 26.69 4.50 3.23
N VAL A 346 26.32 5.68 2.72
CA VAL A 346 26.97 6.29 1.54
C VAL A 346 28.42 6.68 1.84
N LYS A 347 28.68 7.28 3.01
CA LYS A 347 30.04 7.66 3.46
C LYS A 347 30.95 6.45 3.61
N GLU A 348 30.41 5.32 4.03
CA GLU A 348 31.14 4.05 4.12
C GLU A 348 31.25 3.32 2.77
N GLY A 349 30.62 3.83 1.71
CA GLY A 349 30.63 3.19 0.39
C GLY A 349 29.90 1.85 0.35
N LEU A 350 28.97 1.60 1.27
CA LEU A 350 28.15 0.38 1.31
C LEU A 350 27.00 0.42 0.29
N VAL A 351 26.55 1.63 -0.06
CA VAL A 351 25.44 1.87 -0.99
C VAL A 351 25.76 3.00 -1.96
N MET A 352 25.07 3.02 -3.10
CA MET A 352 25.12 4.13 -4.05
C MET A 352 23.97 5.12 -3.79
N VAL A 353 24.13 6.35 -4.25
CA VAL A 353 23.10 7.39 -4.18
C VAL A 353 22.04 7.18 -5.27
N GLU A 354 20.76 7.26 -4.89
CA GLU A 354 19.63 7.37 -5.81
C GLU A 354 19.28 8.85 -6.03
N VAL A 355 19.57 9.36 -7.22
CA VAL A 355 19.37 10.76 -7.55
C VAL A 355 17.89 11.06 -7.81
N ARG A 356 17.38 12.04 -7.07
CA ARG A 356 16.03 12.61 -7.25
C ARG A 356 16.11 13.95 -7.99
N LYS A 357 15.12 14.23 -8.83
CA LYS A 357 15.09 15.44 -9.69
C LYS A 357 14.31 16.59 -9.05
N GLU A 358 13.51 16.29 -8.04
CA GLU A 358 12.65 17.26 -7.38
C GLU A 358 13.47 18.31 -6.64
N LYS A 359 13.09 19.58 -6.83
CA LYS A 359 13.87 20.74 -6.35
C LYS A 359 14.13 20.70 -4.84
N GLN A 360 13.13 20.27 -4.07
CA GLN A 360 13.23 20.18 -2.61
C GLN A 360 14.36 19.25 -2.12
N PHE A 361 14.78 18.29 -2.95
CA PHE A 361 15.83 17.34 -2.60
C PHE A 361 17.22 17.74 -3.12
N GLN A 362 17.35 18.80 -3.91
CA GLN A 362 18.63 19.17 -4.54
C GLN A 362 19.78 19.35 -3.53
N LYS A 363 19.50 20.01 -2.39
CA LYS A 363 20.49 20.21 -1.33
C LYS A 363 20.96 18.89 -0.71
N VAL A 364 20.02 18.02 -0.32
CA VAL A 364 20.35 16.72 0.32
C VAL A 364 20.99 15.75 -0.68
N ILE A 365 20.54 15.72 -1.94
CA ILE A 365 21.17 14.89 -2.97
C ILE A 365 22.61 15.34 -3.25
N THR A 366 22.88 16.65 -3.26
CA THR A 366 24.25 17.16 -3.42
C THR A 366 25.15 16.70 -2.27
N GLU A 367 24.64 16.74 -1.03
CA GLU A 367 25.35 16.22 0.14
C GLU A 367 25.65 14.73 0.03
N TYR A 368 24.66 13.91 -0.37
CA TYR A 368 24.82 12.47 -0.57
C TYR A 368 25.85 12.17 -1.67
N LEU A 369 25.82 12.89 -2.80
CA LEU A 369 26.79 12.72 -3.88
C LEU A 369 28.22 13.09 -3.44
N ASN A 370 28.39 14.16 -2.67
CA ASN A 370 29.70 14.54 -2.13
C ASN A 370 30.26 13.47 -1.15
N ALA A 371 29.38 12.87 -0.34
CA ALA A 371 29.75 11.75 0.53
C ALA A 371 30.17 10.51 -0.28
N GLN A 372 29.43 10.20 -1.35
CA GLN A 372 29.77 9.08 -2.23
C GLN A 372 31.14 9.29 -2.89
N GLU A 373 31.44 10.50 -3.35
CA GLU A 373 32.73 10.80 -3.99
C GLU A 373 33.90 10.69 -3.00
N SER A 374 33.65 11.02 -1.73
CA SER A 374 34.61 10.80 -0.65
C SER A 374 34.85 9.30 -0.41
N ALA A 375 33.78 8.49 -0.41
CA ALA A 375 33.87 7.04 -0.26
C ALA A 375 34.62 6.37 -1.42
N LYS A 376 34.39 6.84 -2.65
CA LYS A 376 35.15 6.43 -3.85
C LYS A 376 36.63 6.76 -3.73
N SER A 377 36.94 7.99 -3.37
CA SER A 377 38.34 8.45 -3.20
C SER A 377 39.08 7.64 -2.14
N ALA A 378 38.38 7.22 -1.08
CA ALA A 378 38.90 6.36 -0.02
C ALA A 378 38.87 4.86 -0.34
N ARG A 379 38.36 4.45 -1.52
CA ARG A 379 38.22 3.06 -1.97
C ARG A 379 37.50 2.16 -0.95
N LEU A 380 36.42 2.66 -0.36
CA LEU A 380 35.65 1.94 0.65
C LEU A 380 34.62 1.00 0.00
N ASN A 381 34.47 -0.21 0.57
CA ASN A 381 33.43 -1.19 0.25
C ASN A 381 33.15 -1.39 -1.25
N LEU A 382 32.05 -0.84 -1.79
CA LEU A 382 31.71 -0.95 -3.23
C LEU A 382 32.83 -0.43 -4.14
N TRP A 383 33.65 0.49 -3.65
CA TRP A 383 34.70 1.18 -4.39
C TRP A 383 36.11 0.59 -4.18
N ARG A 384 36.21 -0.57 -3.50
CA ARG A 384 37.50 -1.23 -3.19
C ARG A 384 38.39 -1.47 -4.41
N TYR A 385 37.76 -1.75 -5.56
CA TYR A 385 38.46 -2.08 -6.81
C TYR A 385 38.44 -0.94 -7.85
N GLY A 386 37.91 0.24 -7.51
CA GLY A 386 37.75 1.35 -8.44
C GLY A 386 36.29 1.72 -8.69
N ASP A 387 36.06 2.73 -9.54
CA ASP A 387 34.72 3.12 -9.96
C ASP A 387 34.32 2.26 -11.17
N PHE A 388 33.41 1.31 -10.96
CA PHE A 388 32.88 0.44 -12.02
C PHE A 388 32.00 1.18 -13.04
N ARG A 389 31.84 2.50 -12.90
CA ARG A 389 31.01 3.31 -13.79
C ARG A 389 31.85 4.00 -14.87
N ALA A 390 31.70 3.44 -16.07
CA ALA A 390 31.83 4.03 -17.41
C ALA A 390 33.15 3.89 -18.19
N ASP A 391 34.30 3.53 -17.60
CA ASP A 391 35.50 3.22 -18.42
C ASP A 391 35.68 1.71 -18.72
N ASP A 392 35.25 0.82 -17.82
CA ASP A 392 35.49 -0.63 -18.02
C ASP A 392 34.46 -1.30 -18.96
N ALA A 393 33.31 -0.66 -19.23
CA ALA A 393 32.30 -1.22 -20.12
C ALA A 393 32.71 -1.16 -21.61
N ASP A 394 33.47 -0.13 -21.99
CA ASP A 394 34.02 -0.01 -23.34
C ASP A 394 35.30 -0.86 -23.50
N GLU A 395 36.02 -1.17 -22.41
CA GLU A 395 37.25 -1.99 -22.46
C GLU A 395 36.98 -3.49 -22.72
N PHE A 396 35.78 -3.98 -22.39
CA PHE A 396 35.39 -5.38 -22.62
C PHE A 396 34.46 -5.62 -23.82
N GLY A 397 34.31 -4.63 -24.71
CA GLY A 397 33.72 -4.84 -26.04
C GLY A 397 32.22 -5.16 -26.08
N TYR A 398 31.47 -4.87 -25.02
CA TYR A 398 30.01 -4.93 -25.07
C TYR A 398 29.45 -3.58 -25.53
N SER A 399 29.39 -3.39 -26.84
CA SER A 399 28.70 -2.26 -27.44
C SER A 399 27.18 -2.48 -27.51
N ARG A 400 26.46 -1.56 -26.86
CA ARG A 400 25.05 -1.12 -26.97
C ARG A 400 23.93 -2.03 -26.50
#